data_AF-A0A8S9NLC7-F1
#
_entry.id   AF-A0A8S9NLC7-F1
#
_cell.length_a   1.000
_cell.length_b   1.000
_cell.length_c   1.000
_cell.angle_alpha   90.00
_cell.angle_beta   90.00
_cell.angle_gamma   90.00
#
_symmetry.space_group_name_H-M   'P 1'
#
loop_
_entity.id
_entity.type
_entity.pdbx_description
1 polymer ?
#
loop_
_entity_poly.entity_id
_entity_poly.type
_entity_poly.pdbx_seq_one_letter_code
_entity_poly.pdbx_strand_id
1 'polypeptide(L)'
;MVGNLAAPVEKWTVGGTPLTSLMDVERRHGKFKPVIKKAMVELEGAPFKKFASQREEWALKNRYISPGPIQFKGPGSDTINHTLLLELGAQA
;
A
#
# COMPACT_ATOMS: atom_id res chain seq x y z
N MET A 1 13.18 0.40 10.02
CA MET A 1 11.89 0.03 9.41
C MET A 1 10.89 -0.18 10.53
N VAL A 2 9.65 0.25 10.35
CA VAL A 2 8.56 0.08 11.32
C VAL A 2 7.55 -0.91 10.74
N GLY A 3 7.10 -1.87 11.55
CA GLY A 3 6.14 -2.91 11.16
C GLY A 3 4.82 -2.79 11.93
N ASN A 4 3.85 -3.62 11.54
CA ASN A 4 2.51 -3.67 12.16
C ASN A 4 1.70 -2.37 12.03
N LEU A 5 1.78 -1.70 10.87
CA LEU A 5 1.26 -0.35 10.64
C LEU A 5 -0.28 -0.24 10.59
N ALA A 6 -1.00 -1.36 10.56
CA ALA A 6 -2.47 -1.36 10.69
C ALA A 6 -2.94 -1.39 12.15
N ALA A 7 -2.06 -1.65 13.11
CA ALA A 7 -2.38 -1.62 14.53
C ALA A 7 -2.22 -0.20 15.10
N PRO A 8 -2.77 0.07 16.31
CA PRO A 8 -2.45 1.28 17.06
C PRO A 8 -0.94 1.47 17.23
N VAL A 9 -0.50 2.73 17.28
CA VAL A 9 0.92 3.11 17.27
C VAL A 9 1.72 2.45 18.41
N GLU A 10 1.08 2.19 19.55
CA GLU A 10 1.69 1.54 20.72
C GLU A 10 2.06 0.08 20.45
N LYS A 11 1.49 -0.53 19.41
CA LYS A 11 1.74 -1.92 19.00
C LYS A 11 2.67 -2.03 17.79
N TRP A 12 3.23 -0.91 17.31
CA TRP A 12 4.18 -0.94 16.21
C TRP A 12 5.50 -1.58 16.63
N THR A 13 6.09 -2.31 15.69
CA THR A 13 7.38 -2.96 15.91
C THR A 13 8.49 -2.20 15.20
N VAL A 14 9.69 -2.19 15.79
CA VAL A 14 10.86 -1.52 15.23
C VAL A 14 11.87 -2.57 14.79
N GLY A 15 12.44 -2.39 13.60
CA GLY A 15 13.47 -3.26 13.05
C GLY A 15 14.35 -2.58 12.00
N GLY A 16 15.17 -3.36 11.30
CA GLY A 16 16.05 -2.88 10.24
C GLY A 16 16.06 -3.85 9.05
N THR A 17 16.18 -3.30 7.84
CA THR A 17 16.32 -4.08 6.61
C THR A 17 17.57 -3.59 5.88
N PRO A 18 18.49 -4.49 5.51
CA PRO A 18 19.70 -4.09 4.80
C PRO A 18 19.35 -3.52 3.43
N LEU A 19 19.90 -2.37 3.06
CA LEU A 19 19.59 -1.70 1.79
C LEU A 19 19.82 -2.60 0.58
N THR A 20 20.86 -3.42 0.62
CA THR A 20 21.24 -4.35 -0.45
C THR A 20 20.17 -5.39 -0.76
N SER A 21 19.29 -5.75 0.18
CA SER A 21 18.19 -6.68 -0.09
C SER A 21 17.08 -6.08 -0.96
N LEU A 22 17.08 -4.75 -1.16
CA LEU A 22 16.12 -4.03 -2.01
C LEU A 22 16.71 -3.67 -3.38
N MET A 23 17.98 -4.00 -3.62
CA MET A 23 18.70 -3.61 -4.83
C MET A 23 18.58 -4.65 -5.94
N ASP A 24 18.61 -4.15 -7.17
CA ASP A 24 18.74 -4.91 -8.41
C ASP A 24 19.77 -4.22 -9.33
N VAL A 25 20.19 -4.88 -10.40
CA VAL A 25 21.15 -4.33 -11.37
C VAL A 25 20.41 -3.92 -12.64
N GLU A 26 20.29 -2.61 -12.88
CA GLU A 26 19.69 -2.06 -14.08
C GLU A 26 20.73 -1.43 -15.00
N ARG A 27 20.51 -1.51 -16.32
CA ARG A 27 21.34 -0.79 -17.29
C ARG A 27 20.81 0.63 -17.50
N ARG A 28 21.59 1.64 -17.10
CA ARG A 28 21.25 3.06 -17.27
C ARG A 28 22.37 3.81 -17.98
N HIS A 29 22.01 4.53 -19.04
CA HIS A 29 22.97 5.22 -19.93
C HIS A 29 24.12 4.30 -20.37
N GLY A 30 23.77 3.08 -20.78
CA GLY A 30 24.73 2.08 -21.29
C GLY A 30 25.51 1.31 -20.22
N LYS A 31 25.51 1.72 -18.94
CA LYS A 31 26.26 1.07 -17.85
C LYS A 31 25.33 0.33 -16.86
N PHE A 32 25.78 -0.79 -16.33
CA PHE A 32 25.10 -1.47 -15.23
C PHE A 32 25.29 -0.69 -13.93
N LYS A 33 24.18 -0.40 -13.23
CA LYS A 33 24.17 0.34 -11.97
C LYS A 33 23.29 -0.40 -10.96
N PRO A 34 23.74 -0.56 -9.71
CA PRO A 34 22.88 -1.08 -8.65
C PRO A 34 21.85 0.00 -8.30
N VAL A 35 20.58 -0.38 -8.26
CA VAL A 35 19.47 0.53 -8.02
C VAL A 35 18.43 -0.14 -7.15
N ILE A 36 17.61 0.65 -6.46
CA ILE A 36 16.46 0.12 -5.74
C ILE A 36 15.38 -0.21 -6.77
N LYS A 37 14.94 -1.48 -6.78
CA LYS A 37 13.88 -1.93 -7.68
C LYS A 37 12.56 -1.25 -7.33
N LYS A 38 11.87 -0.69 -8.32
CA LYS A 38 10.54 -0.10 -8.11
C LYS A 38 9.54 -1.22 -7.79
N ALA A 39 8.83 -1.10 -6.67
CA ALA A 39 7.69 -1.95 -6.36
C ALA A 39 6.49 -1.51 -7.20
N MET A 40 6.04 -2.37 -8.11
CA MET A 40 4.86 -2.15 -8.94
C MET A 40 3.63 -2.77 -8.27
N VAL A 41 2.44 -2.46 -8.77
CA VAL A 41 1.20 -3.10 -8.31
C VAL A 41 1.26 -4.61 -8.58
N GLU A 42 1.04 -5.40 -7.54
CA GLU A 42 0.90 -6.85 -7.65
C GLU A 42 -0.52 -7.20 -8.10
N LEU A 43 -0.66 -7.72 -9.32
CA LEU A 43 -1.95 -8.00 -9.93
C LEU A 43 -2.67 -9.18 -9.23
N GLU A 44 -1.91 -10.08 -8.61
CA GLU A 44 -2.48 -11.16 -7.82
C GLU A 44 -2.71 -10.78 -6.35
N GLY A 45 -2.35 -9.55 -5.96
CA GLY A 45 -2.45 -9.04 -4.61
C GLY A 45 -3.86 -8.62 -4.21
N ALA A 46 -4.14 -8.63 -2.91
CA ALA A 46 -5.45 -8.28 -2.36
C ALA A 46 -5.99 -6.91 -2.80
N PRO A 47 -5.18 -5.83 -2.86
CA PRO A 47 -5.66 -4.53 -3.33
C PRO A 47 -6.19 -4.55 -4.77
N PHE A 48 -5.43 -5.16 -5.69
CA PHE A 48 -5.84 -5.22 -7.10
C PHE A 48 -7.04 -6.15 -7.28
N LYS A 49 -7.05 -7.30 -6.60
CA LYS A 49 -8.20 -8.23 -6.63
C LYS A 49 -9.48 -7.58 -6.12
N LYS A 50 -9.41 -6.76 -5.06
CA LYS A 50 -10.56 -6.00 -4.57
C LYS A 50 -11.10 -5.04 -5.64
N PHE A 51 -10.21 -4.27 -6.27
CA PHE A 51 -10.58 -3.41 -7.40
C PHE A 51 -11.20 -4.21 -8.55
N ALA A 52 -10.54 -5.29 -8.98
CA ALA A 52 -10.99 -6.13 -10.09
C ALA A 52 -12.38 -6.73 -9.83
N SER A 53 -12.70 -7.10 -8.58
CA SER A 53 -14.02 -7.63 -8.20
C SER A 53 -15.16 -6.61 -8.28
N GLN A 54 -14.86 -5.31 -8.29
CA GLN A 54 -15.86 -4.23 -8.23
C GLN A 54 -15.92 -3.38 -9.50
N ARG A 55 -14.84 -3.36 -10.31
CA ARG A 55 -14.70 -2.45 -11.45
C ARG A 55 -15.82 -2.54 -12.49
N GLU A 56 -16.40 -3.72 -12.71
CA GLU A 56 -17.49 -3.90 -13.69
C GLU A 56 -18.79 -3.25 -13.20
N GLU A 57 -19.13 -3.41 -11.92
CA GLU A 57 -20.29 -2.73 -11.34
C GLU A 57 -20.08 -1.20 -11.33
N TRP A 58 -18.89 -0.75 -10.93
CA TRP A 58 -18.56 0.67 -10.86
C TRP A 58 -18.57 1.35 -12.24
N ALA A 59 -18.26 0.60 -13.30
CA ALA A 59 -18.35 1.11 -14.66
C ALA A 59 -19.80 1.40 -15.10
N LEU A 60 -20.77 0.68 -14.54
CA LEU A 60 -22.18 0.76 -14.96
C LEU A 60 -23.07 1.56 -14.00
N LYS A 61 -22.71 1.62 -12.71
CA LYS A 61 -23.53 2.22 -11.66
C LYS A 61 -22.84 3.41 -11.02
N ASN A 62 -23.63 4.38 -10.57
CA ASN A 62 -23.16 5.51 -9.77
C ASN A 62 -22.79 5.05 -8.36
N ARG A 63 -21.53 4.65 -8.16
CA ARG A 63 -20.94 4.19 -6.88
C ARG A 63 -19.81 5.11 -6.41
N TYR A 64 -19.97 6.41 -6.61
CA TYR A 64 -18.96 7.38 -6.22
C TYR A 64 -18.80 7.45 -4.70
N ILE A 65 -17.55 7.56 -4.25
CA ILE A 65 -17.19 7.82 -2.86
C ILE A 65 -16.57 9.21 -2.83
N SER A 66 -17.14 10.10 -2.02
CA SER A 66 -16.62 11.45 -1.80
C SER A 66 -15.99 11.51 -0.42
N PRO A 67 -14.70 11.16 -0.26
CA PRO A 67 -14.04 11.22 1.03
C PRO A 67 -14.01 12.67 1.54
N GLY A 68 -14.24 12.82 2.84
CA GLY A 68 -14.12 14.12 3.50
C GLY A 68 -12.66 14.58 3.62
N PRO A 69 -12.45 15.81 4.12
CA PRO A 69 -11.10 16.31 4.42
C PRO A 69 -10.40 15.44 5.47
N ILE A 70 -9.06 15.44 5.47
CA ILE A 70 -8.25 14.81 6.51
C ILE A 70 -8.62 15.43 7.87
N GLN A 71 -8.90 14.57 8.84
CA GLN A 71 -9.17 14.97 10.22
C GLN A 71 -7.93 14.68 11.08
N PHE A 72 -7.57 15.63 11.95
CA PHE A 72 -6.45 15.47 12.88
C PHE A 72 -6.87 15.04 14.29
N LYS A 73 -8.18 15.10 14.58
CA LYS A 73 -8.77 14.75 15.88
C LYS A 73 -10.17 14.19 15.66
N GLY A 74 -10.64 13.37 16.59
CA GLY A 74 -11.99 12.82 16.58
C GLY A 74 -12.15 11.61 15.63
N PRO A 75 -13.39 11.15 15.40
CA PRO A 75 -13.64 9.97 14.58
C PRO A 75 -13.01 10.08 13.18
N GLY A 76 -12.28 9.05 12.77
CA GLY A 76 -11.65 8.97 11.46
C GLY A 76 -10.26 9.60 11.35
N SER A 77 -9.72 10.21 12.42
CA SER A 77 -8.33 10.73 12.41
C SER A 77 -7.27 9.64 12.19
N ASP A 78 -7.58 8.42 12.62
CA ASP A 78 -6.66 7.27 12.55
C ASP A 78 -6.93 6.36 11.34
N THR A 79 -7.68 6.87 10.36
CA THR A 79 -8.02 6.10 9.15
C THR A 79 -6.76 5.83 8.33
N ILE A 80 -6.51 4.56 8.03
CA ILE A 80 -5.41 4.13 7.17
C ILE A 80 -5.90 3.84 5.75
N ASN A 81 -4.98 3.88 4.78
CA ASN A 81 -5.35 3.67 3.37
C ASN A 81 -5.80 2.22 3.12
N HIS A 82 -6.68 2.02 2.13
CA HIS A 82 -7.23 0.71 1.79
C HIS A 82 -6.18 -0.31 1.34
N THR A 83 -5.12 0.14 0.66
CA THR A 83 -4.04 -0.74 0.20
C THR A 83 -3.37 -1.44 1.38
N LEU A 84 -2.96 -0.68 2.39
CA LEU A 84 -2.31 -1.19 3.61
C LEU A 84 -3.24 -2.12 4.40
N LEU A 85 -4.52 -1.75 4.53
CA LEU A 85 -5.52 -2.61 5.18
C LEU A 85 -5.64 -3.97 4.51
N LEU A 86 -5.73 -3.99 3.18
CA LEU A 86 -5.90 -5.22 2.40
C LEU A 86 -4.61 -6.06 2.37
N GLU A 87 -3.45 -5.43 2.27
CA GLU A 87 -2.15 -6.12 2.31
C GLU A 87 -1.87 -6.77 3.67
N LEU A 88 -2.32 -6.14 4.77
CA LEU A 88 -2.15 -6.66 6.12
C LEU A 88 -3.32 -7.54 6.59
N GLY A 89 -4.34 -7.77 5.75
CA GLY A 89 -5.53 -8.56 6.11
C GLY A 89 -6.36 -7.97 7.25
N ALA A 90 -6.21 -6.66 7.53
CA ALA A 90 -6.90 -5.96 8.61
C ALA A 90 -8.37 -5.64 8.27
N GLN A 91 -8.78 -5.87 7.02
CA GLN A 91 -10.16 -5.77 6.56
C GLN A 91 -10.45 -7.00 5.67
N ALA A 92 -10.97 -8.07 6.28
CA ALA A 92 -11.61 -9.19 5.57
C ALA A 92 -13.12 -9.00 5.60
#